data_AF-A0A7L2Z6Q0-F1
#
_entry.id   AF-A0A7L2Z6Q0-F1
#
_cell.length_a   1.000
_cell.length_b   1.000
_cell.length_c   1.000
_cell.angle_alpha   90.00
_cell.angle_beta   90.00
_cell.angle_gamma   90.00
#
_symmetry.space_group_name_H-M   'P 1'
#
loop_
_entity.id
_entity.type
_entity.pdbx_description
1 polymer ?
#
loop_
_entity_poly.entity_id
_entity_poly.type
_entity_poly.pdbx_seq_one_letter_code
_entity_poly.pdbx_strand_id
1 'polypeptide(L)'
;EGRVEVYHAGQWGTVCDDQWDDADAEVVCRQLGLGGVAKAWSQAYFGEGSGPVLLDEVQCTGNELSIEQCPKGSWREHNCGHKEDAGVSCMPLTGTLVTEYHTGKEYQMQSSQSWKENFQSPPIRLMDGENKKEGRVEIFINGQWGTICDDGWSDKDAAVVCRQL
;
A
#
# COMPACT_ATOMS: atom_id res chain seq x y z
N GLU A 1 -2.11 -0.82 1.66
CA GLU A 1 -2.32 0.55 2.15
C GLU A 1 -2.34 0.55 3.68
N GLY A 2 -2.17 1.72 4.30
CA GLY A 2 -2.22 1.88 5.75
C GLY A 2 -1.45 3.10 6.25
N ARG A 3 -1.51 3.34 7.56
CA ARG A 3 -0.65 4.31 8.26
C ARG A 3 0.81 3.91 8.12
N VAL A 4 1.70 4.88 7.93
CA VAL A 4 3.14 4.66 7.86
C VAL A 4 3.72 4.67 9.28
N GLU A 5 4.42 3.61 9.62
CA GLU A 5 5.23 3.52 10.84
C GLU A 5 6.66 3.17 10.45
N VAL A 6 7.63 3.79 11.13
CA VAL A 6 9.06 3.58 10.92
C VAL A 6 9.70 3.05 12.20
N TYR A 7 10.76 2.27 12.07
CA TYR A 7 11.50 1.73 13.21
C TYR A 7 12.83 2.45 13.35
N HIS A 8 13.00 3.21 14.44
CA HIS A 8 14.23 3.97 14.70
C HIS A 8 14.66 3.87 16.15
N ALA A 9 15.94 3.55 16.38
CA ALA A 9 16.54 3.43 17.70
C ALA A 9 15.74 2.54 18.68
N GLY A 10 15.34 1.35 18.22
CA GLY A 10 14.75 0.33 19.08
C GLY A 10 13.23 0.40 19.26
N GLN A 11 12.53 1.30 18.57
CA GLN A 11 11.09 1.50 18.74
C GLN A 11 10.40 1.88 17.43
N TRP A 12 9.16 1.43 17.30
CA TRP A 12 8.24 1.86 16.25
C TRP A 12 7.61 3.20 16.61
N GLY A 13 7.27 3.96 15.58
CA GLY A 13 6.48 5.18 15.73
C GLY A 13 6.02 5.70 14.38
N THR A 14 5.15 6.70 14.42
CA THR A 14 4.43 7.19 13.26
C THR A 14 5.21 8.28 12.52
N VAL A 15 4.69 8.70 11.36
CA VAL A 15 5.23 9.79 10.54
C VAL A 15 4.17 10.89 10.50
N CYS A 16 4.56 12.15 10.70
CA CYS A 16 3.65 13.29 10.55
C CYS A 16 3.31 13.55 9.08
N ASP A 17 2.11 14.06 8.83
CA ASP A 17 1.61 14.40 7.50
C ASP A 17 1.99 15.82 7.00
N ASP A 18 2.72 16.59 7.81
CA ASP A 18 3.28 17.87 7.38
C ASP A 18 4.26 17.66 6.22
N GLN A 19 3.96 18.29 5.09
CA GLN A 19 4.66 18.15 3.81
C GLN A 19 4.62 16.75 3.18
N TRP A 20 3.83 15.82 3.74
CA TRP A 20 3.68 14.46 3.25
C TRP A 20 2.98 14.41 1.89
N ASP A 21 3.69 13.95 0.85
CA ASP A 21 3.21 13.92 -0.53
C ASP A 21 3.38 12.57 -1.24
N ASP A 22 2.89 12.50 -2.48
CA ASP A 22 2.91 11.27 -3.27
C ASP A 22 4.35 10.79 -3.58
N ALA A 23 5.35 11.66 -3.55
CA ALA A 23 6.76 11.28 -3.73
C ALA A 23 7.29 10.56 -2.48
N ASP A 24 6.89 11.00 -1.29
CA ASP A 24 7.16 10.27 -0.03
C ASP A 24 6.50 8.90 -0.03
N ALA A 25 5.23 8.87 -0.44
CA ALA A 25 4.48 7.64 -0.57
C ALA A 25 5.13 6.68 -1.57
N GLU A 26 5.67 7.18 -2.68
CA GLU A 26 6.38 6.37 -3.68
C GLU A 26 7.63 5.72 -3.08
N VAL A 27 8.43 6.47 -2.30
CA VAL A 27 9.59 5.92 -1.60
C VAL A 27 9.19 4.82 -0.63
N VAL A 28 8.13 5.02 0.17
CA VAL A 28 7.61 3.99 1.10
C VAL A 28 7.15 2.75 0.34
N CYS A 29 6.31 2.92 -0.68
CA CYS A 29 5.78 1.81 -1.47
C CYS A 29 6.88 1.03 -2.20
N ARG A 30 7.90 1.73 -2.71
CA ARG A 30 9.07 1.08 -3.31
C ARG A 30 9.93 0.36 -2.27
N GLN A 31 10.18 0.97 -1.11
CA GLN A 31 10.95 0.38 -0.02
C GLN A 31 10.31 -0.93 0.48
N LEU A 32 8.98 -1.00 0.48
CA LEU A 32 8.22 -2.20 0.84
C LEU A 32 8.09 -3.24 -0.30
N GLY A 33 8.65 -2.96 -1.49
CA GLY A 33 8.56 -3.84 -2.66
C GLY A 33 7.17 -3.88 -3.32
N LEU A 34 6.29 -2.94 -3.00
CA LEU A 34 4.91 -2.91 -3.50
C LEU A 34 4.78 -2.16 -4.84
N GLY A 35 5.70 -1.23 -5.12
CA GLY A 35 5.87 -0.57 -6.42
C GLY A 35 4.62 0.12 -7.01
N GLY A 36 4.81 0.76 -8.16
CA GLY A 36 3.75 1.35 -8.97
C GLY A 36 3.29 2.75 -8.58
N VAL A 37 1.97 3.00 -8.56
CA VAL A 37 1.43 4.31 -8.20
C VAL A 37 1.25 4.35 -6.68
N ALA A 38 1.82 5.36 -6.04
CA ALA A 38 1.60 5.61 -4.63
C ALA A 38 0.70 6.82 -4.45
N LYS A 39 -0.09 6.80 -3.37
CA LYS A 39 -0.89 7.93 -2.93
C LYS A 39 -0.63 8.21 -1.47
N ALA A 40 -0.31 9.45 -1.13
CA ALA A 40 -0.22 9.95 0.23
C ALA A 40 -1.61 10.24 0.82
N TRP A 41 -1.72 9.96 2.11
CA TRP A 41 -2.88 10.26 2.92
C TRP A 41 -2.47 10.98 4.19
N SER A 42 -3.26 11.97 4.58
CA SER A 42 -3.09 12.80 5.78
C SER A 42 -4.26 12.62 6.74
N GLN A 43 -4.22 13.35 7.85
CA GLN A 43 -5.26 13.46 8.87
C GLN A 43 -5.63 12.12 9.50
N ALA A 44 -4.65 11.25 9.70
CA ALA A 44 -4.84 9.91 10.22
C ALA A 44 -5.95 9.14 9.47
N TYR A 45 -5.96 9.23 8.14
CA TYR A 45 -6.99 8.62 7.29
C TYR A 45 -7.23 7.12 7.58
N PHE A 46 -6.15 6.38 7.87
CA PHE A 46 -6.20 4.95 8.24
C PHE A 46 -6.29 4.70 9.75
N GLY A 47 -6.65 5.73 10.52
CA GLY A 47 -6.69 5.74 11.98
C GLY A 47 -5.40 6.25 12.62
N GLU A 48 -5.56 6.80 13.82
CA GLU A 48 -4.48 7.28 14.67
C GLU A 48 -3.58 6.11 15.12
N GLY A 49 -2.29 6.38 15.20
CA GLY A 49 -1.30 5.52 15.83
C GLY A 49 -1.22 5.73 17.33
N SER A 50 -0.13 5.23 17.90
CA SER A 50 0.18 5.39 19.32
C SER A 50 1.69 5.40 19.53
N GLY A 51 2.14 6.02 20.62
CA GLY A 51 3.56 6.10 20.94
C GLY A 51 4.20 7.35 20.35
N PRO A 52 5.48 7.31 19.94
CA PRO A 52 6.16 8.49 19.41
C PRO A 52 5.80 8.74 17.93
N VAL A 53 5.74 10.01 17.54
CA VAL A 53 5.91 10.42 16.14
C VAL A 53 7.42 10.54 15.92
N LEU A 54 7.96 9.86 14.91
CA LEU A 54 9.40 9.73 14.70
C LEU A 54 9.95 10.63 13.61
N LEU A 55 9.14 10.92 12.60
CA LEU A 55 9.51 11.74 11.44
C LEU A 55 8.47 12.84 11.21
N ASP A 56 8.97 13.95 10.70
CA ASP A 56 8.21 15.16 10.36
C ASP A 56 8.86 15.85 9.16
N GLU A 57 8.07 16.64 8.42
CA GLU A 57 8.46 17.39 7.23
C GLU A 57 9.23 16.55 6.19
N VAL A 58 8.79 15.31 5.95
CA VAL A 58 9.41 14.42 4.96
C VAL A 58 9.18 15.01 3.56
N GLN A 59 10.24 15.12 2.77
CA GLN A 59 10.25 15.77 1.46
C GLN A 59 11.13 14.99 0.49
N CYS A 60 10.77 13.74 0.25
CA CYS A 60 11.44 12.88 -0.72
C CYS A 60 11.37 13.49 -2.14
N THR A 61 12.39 13.20 -2.94
CA THR A 61 12.37 13.47 -4.39
C THR A 61 11.70 12.35 -5.19
N GLY A 62 11.35 11.24 -4.53
CA GLY A 62 10.80 10.02 -5.14
C GLY A 62 11.88 9.01 -5.57
N ASN A 63 13.17 9.34 -5.44
CA ASN A 63 14.29 8.50 -5.91
C ASN A 63 15.09 7.83 -4.79
N GLU A 64 14.78 8.15 -3.53
CA GLU A 64 15.44 7.62 -2.35
C GLU A 64 15.16 6.12 -2.17
N LEU A 65 16.17 5.35 -1.74
CA LEU A 65 15.99 3.89 -1.55
C LEU A 65 15.17 3.57 -0.29
N SER A 66 15.09 4.51 0.63
CA SER A 66 14.33 4.38 1.88
C SER A 66 13.90 5.76 2.38
N ILE A 67 12.78 5.82 3.10
CA ILE A 67 12.26 7.05 3.71
C ILE A 67 13.30 7.75 4.63
N GLU A 68 14.23 7.00 5.23
CA GLU A 68 15.28 7.56 6.08
C GLU A 68 16.29 8.45 5.32
N GLN A 69 16.41 8.27 3.99
CA GLN A 69 17.32 9.02 3.14
C GLN A 69 16.71 10.31 2.62
N CYS A 70 15.39 10.50 2.77
CA CYS A 70 14.74 11.71 2.33
C CYS A 70 15.18 12.91 3.17
N PRO A 71 15.24 14.11 2.57
CA PRO A 71 15.16 15.36 3.31
C PRO A 71 13.97 15.30 4.26
N LYS A 72 14.20 15.60 5.53
CA LYS A 72 13.20 15.55 6.62
C LYS A 72 13.72 16.28 7.85
N GLY A 73 12.84 16.56 8.80
CA GLY A 73 13.19 17.07 10.12
C GLY A 73 14.08 16.12 10.94
N SER A 74 14.58 16.59 12.08
CA SER A 74 15.32 15.72 13.01
C SER A 74 14.41 14.63 13.57
N TRP A 75 14.96 13.45 13.84
CA TRP A 75 14.20 12.37 14.49
C TRP A 75 13.57 12.82 15.81
N ARG A 76 12.25 12.58 15.96
CA ARG A 76 11.43 12.95 17.14
C ARG A 76 11.29 14.45 17.40
N GLU A 77 11.73 15.30 16.48
CA GLU A 77 11.54 16.74 16.56
C GLU A 77 10.36 17.10 15.67
N HIS A 78 9.19 17.29 16.27
CA HIS A 78 7.93 17.56 15.58
C HIS A 78 6.99 18.37 16.49
N ASN A 79 5.97 18.99 15.90
CA ASN A 79 4.86 19.62 16.63
C ASN A 79 3.53 18.84 16.48
N CYS A 80 3.54 17.73 15.75
CA CYS A 80 2.35 16.96 15.41
C CYS A 80 1.81 16.08 16.55
N GLY A 81 0.50 15.81 16.52
CA GLY A 81 -0.16 14.74 17.27
C GLY A 81 -0.65 13.60 16.35
N HIS A 82 -1.18 12.52 16.91
CA HIS A 82 -1.59 11.34 16.12
C HIS A 82 -2.76 11.57 15.15
N LYS A 83 -3.44 12.72 15.23
CA LYS A 83 -4.41 13.13 14.20
C LYS A 83 -3.75 13.51 12.88
N GLU A 84 -2.45 13.69 12.88
CA GLU A 84 -1.61 14.08 11.75
C GLU A 84 -0.74 12.88 11.30
N ASP A 85 -1.10 11.65 11.67
CA ASP A 85 -0.35 10.48 11.23
C ASP A 85 -0.56 10.24 9.72
N ALA A 86 0.55 10.17 8.99
CA ALA A 86 0.61 9.95 7.57
C ALA A 86 0.30 8.50 7.18
N GLY A 87 -0.27 8.31 5.98
CA GLY A 87 -0.58 7.01 5.41
C GLY A 87 -0.28 6.93 3.91
N VAL A 88 -0.30 5.71 3.39
CA VAL A 88 -0.09 5.44 1.96
C VAL A 88 -1.05 4.39 1.41
N SER A 89 -1.45 4.56 0.16
CA SER A 89 -1.96 3.47 -0.68
C SER A 89 -0.96 3.15 -1.79
N CYS A 90 -0.45 1.92 -1.80
CA CYS A 90 0.42 1.42 -2.86
C CYS A 90 -0.43 0.63 -3.86
N MET A 91 -0.42 1.06 -5.12
CA MET A 91 -1.19 0.44 -6.19
C MET A 91 -0.23 -0.15 -7.22
N PRO A 92 -0.39 -1.43 -7.60
CA PRO A 92 0.39 -1.99 -8.68
C PRO A 92 0.12 -1.18 -9.96
N LEU A 93 1.13 -1.06 -10.84
CA LEU A 93 0.90 -0.62 -12.21
C LEU A 93 0.09 -1.70 -12.92
N THR A 94 -1.23 -1.67 -12.78
CA THR A 94 -2.09 -2.53 -13.57
C THR A 94 -1.93 -2.09 -15.02
N GLY A 95 -1.29 -2.93 -15.82
CA GLY A 95 -1.10 -2.72 -17.24
C GLY A 95 -2.46 -2.62 -17.93
N THR A 96 -2.98 -1.41 -18.05
CA THR A 96 -3.65 -0.92 -19.24
C THR A 96 -3.35 0.57 -19.26
N LEU A 97 -2.65 1.03 -20.29
CA LEU A 97 -2.69 2.43 -20.68
C LEU A 97 -4.16 2.75 -20.98
N VAL A 98 -4.94 3.15 -19.98
CA VAL A 98 -6.10 3.99 -20.23
C VAL A 98 -5.52 5.37 -20.51
N THR A 99 -5.29 5.61 -21.79
CA THR A 99 -5.23 6.97 -22.32
C THR A 99 -6.61 7.60 -22.08
N GLU A 100 -6.89 8.03 -20.85
CA GLU A 100 -7.90 9.06 -20.66
C GLU A 100 -7.25 10.38 -21.03
N TYR A 101 -7.76 10.92 -22.14
CA TYR A 101 -7.45 12.23 -22.66
C TYR A 101 -7.53 13.27 -21.55
N HIS A 102 -6.39 13.77 -21.09
CA HIS A 102 -6.16 15.21 -20.89
C HIS A 102 -4.65 15.49 -20.76
N THR A 103 -4.16 16.33 -21.67
CA THR A 103 -2.80 16.91 -21.74
C THR A 103 -1.66 15.94 -22.07
N GLY A 104 -1.30 15.91 -23.37
CA GLY A 104 -0.27 15.03 -23.92
C GLY A 104 1.14 15.34 -23.41
N LYS A 105 1.66 14.45 -22.56
CA LYS A 105 3.09 14.23 -22.38
C LYS A 105 3.38 12.75 -22.46
N GLU A 106 4.16 12.40 -23.47
CA GLU A 106 4.64 11.05 -23.75
C GLU A 106 5.78 10.72 -22.78
N TYR A 107 5.60 9.72 -21.91
CA TYR A 107 6.69 9.12 -21.14
C TYR A 107 6.98 7.73 -21.70
N GLN A 108 8.11 7.60 -22.39
CA GLN A 108 8.65 6.35 -22.89
C GLN A 108 9.39 5.63 -21.75
N MET A 109 8.72 4.73 -21.02
CA MET A 109 9.43 3.81 -20.12
C MET A 109 9.86 2.57 -20.90
N GLN A 110 11.14 2.56 -21.28
CA GLN A 110 11.78 1.40 -21.91
C GLN A 110 11.87 0.25 -20.92
N SER A 111 11.32 -0.88 -21.33
CA SER A 111 11.32 -2.14 -20.62
C SER A 111 12.74 -2.71 -20.46
N SER A 112 13.19 -2.91 -19.23
CA SER A 112 14.19 -3.93 -18.91
C SER A 112 13.46 -5.16 -18.35
N GLN A 113 13.42 -6.23 -19.13
CA GLN A 113 12.84 -7.52 -18.77
C GLN A 113 13.78 -8.24 -17.79
N SER A 114 13.32 -8.51 -16.56
CA SER A 114 13.75 -9.68 -15.76
C SER A 114 12.93 -9.94 -14.48
N TRP A 115 11.92 -9.14 -14.13
CA TRP A 115 11.08 -9.38 -12.93
C TRP A 115 9.60 -9.67 -13.25
N LYS A 116 9.27 -9.89 -14.52
CA LYS A 116 7.90 -10.17 -14.99
C LYS A 116 7.49 -11.63 -14.80
N GLU A 117 7.49 -12.11 -13.55
CA GLU A 117 6.60 -13.22 -13.20
C GLU A 117 5.35 -12.62 -12.57
N ASN A 118 4.22 -12.86 -13.24
CA ASN A 118 2.90 -12.30 -12.97
C ASN A 118 2.45 -12.47 -11.52
N PHE A 119 2.61 -11.43 -10.70
CA PHE A 119 1.97 -11.32 -9.38
C PHE A 119 0.56 -10.72 -9.50
N GLN A 120 -0.27 -11.30 -10.38
CA GLN A 120 -1.70 -11.03 -10.34
C GLN A 120 -2.33 -12.14 -9.53
N SER A 121 -2.77 -11.82 -8.30
CA SER A 121 -3.47 -12.78 -7.45
C SER A 121 -4.63 -13.39 -8.22
N PRO A 122 -4.81 -14.72 -8.16
CA PRO A 122 -5.90 -15.38 -8.85
C PRO A 122 -7.25 -14.78 -8.41
N PRO A 123 -8.21 -14.57 -9.33
CA PRO A 123 -9.55 -14.12 -8.97
C PRO A 123 -10.21 -15.04 -7.93
N ILE A 124 -10.94 -14.46 -6.98
CA ILE A 124 -11.73 -15.21 -5.99
C ILE A 124 -13.20 -14.74 -6.02
N ARG A 125 -14.13 -15.57 -5.52
CA ARG A 125 -15.56 -15.24 -5.38
C ARG A 125 -16.22 -15.97 -4.22
N LEU A 126 -17.39 -15.48 -3.78
CA LEU A 126 -18.29 -16.17 -2.86
C LEU A 126 -19.49 -16.73 -3.62
N MET A 127 -19.82 -18.00 -3.37
CA MET A 127 -20.95 -18.70 -3.99
C MET A 127 -21.86 -19.32 -2.94
N ASP A 128 -23.15 -19.43 -3.24
CA ASP A 128 -24.16 -20.13 -2.42
C ASP A 128 -24.37 -19.57 -0.99
N GLY A 129 -24.17 -18.26 -0.80
CA GLY A 129 -24.57 -17.55 0.42
C GLY A 129 -25.98 -16.95 0.34
N GLU A 130 -26.59 -16.56 1.47
CA GLU A 130 -27.90 -15.91 1.47
C GLU A 130 -27.84 -14.47 0.90
N ASN A 131 -26.65 -13.86 0.95
CA ASN A 131 -26.39 -12.51 0.45
C ASN A 131 -24.97 -12.37 -0.12
N LYS A 132 -24.63 -11.18 -0.65
CA LYS A 132 -23.34 -10.92 -1.33
C LYS A 132 -22.11 -10.92 -0.41
N LYS A 133 -22.28 -10.97 0.90
CA LYS A 133 -21.20 -10.87 1.89
C LYS A 133 -20.84 -12.21 2.52
N GLU A 134 -21.40 -13.31 2.03
CA GLU A 134 -21.17 -14.65 2.54
C GLU A 134 -21.26 -15.70 1.42
N GLY A 135 -20.72 -16.88 1.68
CA GLY A 135 -20.75 -17.99 0.75
C GLY A 135 -19.46 -18.82 0.83
N ARG A 136 -19.43 -19.91 0.06
CA ARG A 136 -18.25 -20.73 -0.16
C ARG A 136 -17.23 -19.94 -0.97
N VAL A 137 -15.97 -19.95 -0.54
CA VAL A 137 -14.86 -19.32 -1.25
C VAL A 137 -14.42 -20.18 -2.43
N GLU A 138 -14.38 -19.59 -3.61
CA GLU A 138 -13.84 -20.22 -4.81
C GLU A 138 -12.69 -19.39 -5.40
N ILE A 139 -11.69 -20.06 -5.95
CA ILE A 139 -10.46 -19.47 -6.52
C ILE A 139 -10.27 -19.92 -7.97
N PHE A 140 -9.82 -19.01 -8.84
CA PHE A 140 -9.62 -19.29 -10.26
C PHE A 140 -8.16 -19.55 -10.61
N ILE A 141 -7.82 -20.81 -10.93
CA ILE A 141 -6.46 -21.25 -11.24
C ILE A 141 -6.49 -22.07 -12.53
N ASN A 142 -5.56 -21.83 -13.46
CA ASN A 142 -5.41 -22.57 -14.71
C ASN A 142 -6.69 -22.69 -15.55
N GLY A 143 -7.51 -21.64 -15.56
CA GLY A 143 -8.75 -21.62 -16.35
C GLY A 143 -9.95 -22.28 -15.65
N GLN A 144 -9.84 -22.66 -14.39
CA GLN A 144 -10.88 -23.39 -13.66
C GLN A 144 -11.15 -22.79 -12.27
N TRP A 145 -12.42 -22.83 -11.86
CA TRP A 145 -12.82 -22.51 -10.49
C TRP A 145 -12.69 -23.74 -9.60
N GLY A 146 -12.00 -23.59 -8.47
CA GLY A 146 -11.86 -24.61 -7.44
C GLY A 146 -12.30 -24.10 -6.07
N THR A 147 -12.56 -25.02 -5.15
CA THR A 147 -12.88 -24.73 -3.74
C THR A 147 -11.62 -24.70 -2.89
N ILE A 148 -11.66 -23.97 -1.79
CA ILE A 148 -10.58 -23.96 -0.77
C ILE A 148 -10.88 -25.03 0.29
N CYS A 149 -9.86 -25.77 0.73
CA CYS A 149 -9.97 -26.75 1.81
C CYS A 149 -10.08 -26.05 3.17
N ASP A 150 -10.92 -26.55 4.06
CA ASP A 150 -11.19 -25.99 5.39
C ASP A 150 -10.20 -26.44 6.47
N ASP A 151 -9.32 -27.40 6.18
CA ASP A 151 -8.27 -27.84 7.11
C ASP A 151 -7.33 -26.67 7.45
N GLY A 152 -7.47 -26.15 8.67
CA GLY A 152 -6.71 -25.00 9.15
C GLY A 152 -7.29 -23.63 8.76
N TRP A 153 -8.46 -23.59 8.12
CA TRP A 153 -9.17 -22.34 7.81
C TRP A 153 -9.63 -21.64 9.09
N SER A 154 -9.29 -20.36 9.20
CA SER A 154 -9.58 -19.53 10.37
C SER A 154 -10.18 -18.17 9.99
N ASP A 155 -10.64 -17.43 10.99
CA ASP A 155 -11.13 -16.05 10.81
C ASP A 155 -10.06 -15.12 10.21
N LYS A 156 -8.78 -15.45 10.36
CA LYS A 156 -7.68 -14.69 9.74
C LYS A 156 -7.68 -14.87 8.22
N ASP A 157 -7.94 -16.07 7.74
CA ASP A 157 -8.01 -16.39 6.31
C ASP A 157 -9.28 -15.81 5.70
N ALA A 158 -10.40 -15.92 6.40
CA ALA A 158 -11.65 -15.26 6.03
C ALA A 158 -11.49 -13.73 5.94
N ALA A 159 -10.76 -13.11 6.87
CA ALA A 159 -10.47 -11.67 6.82
C ALA A 159 -9.62 -11.28 5.60
N VAL A 160 -8.76 -12.17 5.08
CA VAL A 160 -8.06 -11.94 3.82
C VAL A 160 -9.03 -11.96 2.65
N VAL A 161 -9.90 -12.98 2.56
CA VAL A 161 -10.93 -13.06 1.51
C VAL A 161 -11.85 -11.85 1.52
N CYS A 162 -12.35 -11.45 2.68
CA CYS A 162 -13.23 -10.29 2.82
C CYS A 162 -12.56 -8.95 2.46
N ARG A 163 -11.23 -8.86 2.52
CA ARG A 163 -10.49 -7.66 2.09
C ARG A 163 -10.18 -7.65 0.59
N GLN A 164 -10.17 -8.83 -0.03
CA GLN A 164 -9.84 -8.99 -1.46
C GLN A 164 -11.09 -8.87 -2.35
N LEU A 165 -12.28 -9.08 -1.80
CA LEU A 165 -13.58 -8.92 -2.46
C LEU A 165 -14.19 -7.54 -2.22
#